data_AF-A0A3A8KCE8-F1
#
_entry.id   AF-A0A3A8KCE8-F1
#
_cell.length_a   1.000
_cell.length_b   1.000
_cell.length_c   1.000
_cell.angle_alpha   90.00
_cell.angle_beta   90.00
_cell.angle_gamma   90.00
#
_symmetry.space_group_name_H-M   'P 1'
#
loop_
_entity.id
_entity.type
_entity.pdbx_description
1 polymer ?
#
loop_
_entity_poly.entity_id
_entity_poly.type
_entity_poly.pdbx_seq_one_letter_code
_entity_poly.pdbx_strand_id
1 'polypeptide(L)'
;MEEKGWRRGWLVAVLLGLPAVAGAEPVEDPAPEDADQPLHVAREDGDGDGDGGDGEDASKAASGDALDGAVAQAMPGPAQGPVRGAPEQVDAPSAPVPDAAAPGAKKKNKGADTLGEAPDEADKADDKGKTQQRIRVFGRVFAQGTADERQKYQRDLGIESARVGVAASLSNLEAEVSADLASKTILKDAFVRLADDSKRLRLYAGRFKSPFLQRSLESAWSLPLQGRGLVEDYLTDTNGLGGRRLGLMGEVRLKEAWGLKLSAGLFEGGEGPGGERLSEDGAARLSVRPFKFLTVGASTYLTQVIDGTQRYATAADAEVTLWGLSLTGEVARGQLALGPFMSQSVLAYWTVPVGREGWAVQPMVGAEALQLQGGIQAQGHALTGGFNVLLADSFKAQVQAERALRPGDLEPALELSLQLATRFR
;
A
#
# COMPACT_ATOMS: atom_id res chain seq x y z
N MET A 1 -34.48 -33.44 2.96
CA MET A 1 -34.59 -32.41 1.90
C MET A 1 -35.21 -31.19 2.54
N GLU A 2 -34.42 -30.17 2.91
CA GLU A 2 -34.84 -28.77 3.18
C GLU A 2 -33.68 -28.02 3.88
N GLU A 3 -32.62 -27.69 3.14
CA GLU A 3 -31.54 -26.79 3.63
C GLU A 3 -31.11 -25.76 2.57
N LYS A 4 -32.00 -25.43 1.62
CA LYS A 4 -31.68 -24.54 0.50
C LYS A 4 -32.20 -23.10 0.64
N GLY A 5 -32.98 -22.79 1.67
CA GLY A 5 -33.62 -21.47 1.84
C GLY A 5 -32.75 -20.42 2.54
N TRP A 6 -31.94 -20.80 3.53
CA TRP A 6 -31.31 -19.81 4.43
C TRP A 6 -30.11 -19.06 3.81
N ARG A 7 -29.45 -19.65 2.80
CA ARG A 7 -28.21 -19.09 2.24
C ARG A 7 -28.39 -17.87 1.33
N ARG A 8 -29.61 -17.50 0.94
CA ARG A 8 -29.86 -16.35 0.06
C ARG A 8 -30.09 -15.02 0.79
N GLY A 9 -30.49 -15.04 2.06
CA GLY A 9 -30.82 -13.81 2.80
C GLY A 9 -29.62 -12.99 3.26
N TRP A 10 -28.50 -13.63 3.59
CA TRP A 10 -27.33 -12.94 4.16
C TRP A 10 -26.43 -12.24 3.13
N LEU A 11 -26.55 -12.58 1.84
CA LEU A 11 -25.71 -12.04 0.77
C LEU A 11 -26.07 -10.60 0.36
N VAL A 12 -27.28 -10.13 0.67
CA VAL A 12 -27.73 -8.77 0.32
C VAL A 12 -27.31 -7.73 1.37
N ALA A 13 -27.17 -8.14 2.64
CA ALA A 13 -26.81 -7.22 3.72
C ALA A 13 -25.35 -6.77 3.71
N VAL A 14 -24.43 -7.59 3.15
CA VAL A 14 -22.99 -7.26 3.11
C VAL A 14 -22.61 -6.44 1.87
N LEU A 15 -23.41 -6.48 0.80
CA LEU A 15 -23.10 -5.81 -0.47
C LEU A 15 -23.63 -4.37 -0.59
N LEU A 16 -24.53 -3.92 0.31
CA LEU A 16 -25.17 -2.62 0.17
C LEU A 16 -24.51 -1.46 0.92
N GLY A 17 -23.45 -1.69 1.70
CA GLY A 17 -22.49 -0.64 2.11
C GLY A 17 -23.06 0.75 2.35
N LEU A 18 -24.23 0.85 3.01
CA LEU A 18 -24.82 2.14 3.33
C LEU A 18 -24.03 2.66 4.54
N PRO A 19 -23.39 3.83 4.45
CA PRO A 19 -22.95 4.49 5.66
C PRO A 19 -24.20 4.74 6.50
N ALA A 20 -24.26 4.12 7.67
CA ALA A 20 -25.14 4.61 8.72
C ALA A 20 -24.63 6.01 9.08
N VAL A 21 -25.14 7.03 8.38
CA VAL A 21 -25.14 8.40 8.88
C VAL A 21 -26.03 8.33 10.12
N ALA A 22 -25.39 8.21 11.28
CA ALA A 22 -26.05 8.42 12.55
C ALA A 22 -26.69 9.81 12.48
N GLY A 23 -28.03 9.85 12.52
CA GLY A 23 -28.78 11.09 12.56
C GLY A 23 -28.33 11.90 13.76
N ALA A 24 -27.80 13.10 13.50
CA ALA A 24 -27.76 14.14 14.50
C ALA A 24 -29.21 14.48 14.84
N GLU A 25 -29.59 14.31 16.11
CA GLU A 25 -30.84 14.84 16.61
C GLU A 25 -30.83 16.37 16.48
N PRO A 26 -31.97 16.99 16.13
CA PRO A 26 -32.07 18.44 16.07
C PRO A 26 -31.86 19.01 17.48
N VAL A 27 -30.92 19.94 17.60
CA VAL A 27 -30.77 20.80 18.77
C VAL A 27 -32.02 21.66 18.85
N GLU A 28 -32.82 21.48 19.92
CA GLU A 28 -33.85 22.44 20.30
C GLU A 28 -33.17 23.70 20.85
N ASP A 29 -33.34 24.81 20.14
CA ASP A 29 -33.02 26.16 20.62
C ASP A 29 -33.94 26.51 21.81
N PRO A 30 -33.40 26.81 23.01
CA PRO A 30 -34.18 27.54 24.00
C PRO A 30 -34.27 29.02 23.59
N ALA A 31 -35.50 29.53 23.66
CA ALA A 31 -35.89 30.91 23.40
C ALA A 31 -35.09 31.95 24.22
N PRO A 32 -35.00 33.21 23.73
CA PRO A 32 -34.31 34.28 24.43
C PRO A 32 -35.15 34.76 25.63
N GLU A 33 -34.58 34.66 26.83
CA GLU A 33 -35.06 35.41 27.99
C GLU A 33 -34.33 36.76 28.04
N ASP A 34 -35.11 37.81 27.78
CA ASP A 34 -34.84 39.18 28.22
C ASP A 34 -34.83 39.24 29.75
N ALA A 35 -33.74 39.75 30.34
CA ALA A 35 -33.79 40.33 31.68
C ALA A 35 -32.66 41.36 31.89
N ASP A 36 -33.10 42.61 31.92
CA ASP A 36 -32.53 43.83 32.48
C ASP A 36 -31.53 43.72 33.67
N GLN A 37 -30.47 44.53 33.55
CA GLN A 37 -29.83 45.39 34.59
C GLN A 37 -28.92 44.79 35.70
N PRO A 38 -28.06 45.60 36.37
CA PRO A 38 -27.37 46.83 35.96
C PRO A 38 -25.84 46.83 36.28
N LEU A 39 -25.15 47.84 35.74
CA LEU A 39 -23.79 48.26 36.10
C LEU A 39 -23.62 48.47 37.62
N HIS A 40 -22.55 47.90 38.17
CA HIS A 40 -21.91 48.40 39.39
C HIS A 40 -20.46 48.78 39.10
N VAL A 41 -20.23 50.09 39.15
CA VAL A 41 -18.91 50.72 39.25
C VAL A 41 -18.49 50.61 40.72
N ALA A 42 -17.35 50.00 40.99
CA ALA A 42 -16.66 50.13 42.26
C ALA A 42 -15.21 50.49 42.00
N ARG A 43 -14.95 51.76 42.27
CA ARG A 43 -13.67 52.43 42.42
C ARG A 43 -13.15 52.09 43.81
N GLU A 44 -11.95 51.53 43.91
CA GLU A 44 -11.14 51.65 45.13
C GLU A 44 -9.73 52.10 44.74
N ASP A 45 -9.46 53.32 45.21
CA ASP A 45 -8.16 53.95 45.31
C ASP A 45 -7.31 53.19 46.34
N GLY A 46 -6.01 53.04 46.09
CA GLY A 46 -5.10 52.33 46.98
C GLY A 46 -3.64 52.59 46.65
N ASP A 47 -3.17 53.77 47.06
CA ASP A 47 -1.78 54.19 47.08
C ASP A 47 -0.88 53.23 47.87
N GLY A 48 0.32 52.98 47.36
CA GLY A 48 1.34 52.17 48.03
C GLY A 48 2.69 52.33 47.34
N ASP A 49 3.38 53.42 47.71
CA ASP A 49 4.80 53.66 47.42
C ASP A 49 5.69 52.47 47.82
N GLY A 50 6.62 52.09 46.94
CA GLY A 50 7.57 51.00 47.16
C GLY A 50 8.74 51.09 46.19
N ASP A 51 9.63 52.02 46.52
CA ASP A 51 10.95 52.30 45.92
C ASP A 51 11.90 51.08 45.91
N GLY A 52 12.75 51.01 44.87
CA GLY A 52 14.04 50.31 44.91
C GLY A 52 14.16 49.00 44.12
N GLY A 53 14.85 49.05 42.96
CA GLY A 53 15.45 47.85 42.38
C GLY A 53 15.78 47.94 40.90
N ASP A 54 16.88 48.62 40.56
CA ASP A 54 17.53 48.54 39.25
C ASP A 54 17.94 47.09 38.92
N GLY A 55 17.60 46.62 37.71
CA GLY A 55 17.95 45.29 37.25
C GLY A 55 17.56 45.04 35.79
N GLU A 56 18.43 45.49 34.89
CA GLU A 56 18.79 44.90 33.59
C GLU A 56 17.69 44.26 32.71
N ASP A 57 17.34 45.03 31.67
CA ASP A 57 17.21 44.68 30.26
C ASP A 57 16.90 43.24 29.80
N ALA A 58 15.95 43.22 28.86
CA ALA A 58 15.76 42.29 27.74
C ALA A 58 15.01 40.96 28.00
N SER A 59 13.68 41.06 28.10
CA SER A 59 12.79 40.02 27.60
C SER A 59 11.58 40.62 26.86
N LYS A 60 11.74 40.77 25.53
CA LYS A 60 10.63 41.04 24.62
C LYS A 60 10.06 39.70 24.13
N ALA A 61 8.79 39.52 24.45
CA ALA A 61 7.75 38.74 23.79
C ALA A 61 8.13 38.05 22.46
N ALA A 62 8.08 36.72 22.46
CA ALA A 62 7.83 35.92 21.26
C ALA A 62 6.74 34.88 21.62
N SER A 63 5.49 35.36 21.62
CA SER A 63 4.29 34.53 21.70
C SER A 63 3.71 34.39 20.30
N GLY A 64 3.63 33.15 19.81
CA GLY A 64 2.80 32.76 18.66
C GLY A 64 3.54 32.55 17.34
N ASP A 65 4.28 31.44 17.19
CA ASP A 65 4.52 30.82 15.86
C ASP A 65 5.18 29.41 15.91
N ALA A 66 5.21 28.75 17.08
CA ALA A 66 5.99 27.52 17.26
C ALA A 66 5.25 26.21 16.89
N LEU A 67 3.96 26.27 16.52
CA LEU A 67 3.17 25.06 16.21
C LEU A 67 2.98 24.80 14.71
N ASP A 68 3.13 25.81 13.84
CA ASP A 68 3.07 25.62 12.38
C ASP A 68 4.37 25.04 11.79
N GLY A 69 5.49 25.12 12.51
CA GLY A 69 6.77 24.56 12.07
C GLY A 69 6.95 23.05 12.36
N ALA A 70 6.16 22.47 13.27
CA ALA A 70 6.34 21.09 13.71
C ALA A 70 5.79 20.05 12.72
N VAL A 71 4.82 20.44 11.88
CA VAL A 71 4.21 19.54 10.87
C VAL A 71 5.11 19.40 9.63
N ALA A 72 5.88 20.44 9.28
CA ALA A 72 6.77 20.42 8.13
C ALA A 72 8.08 19.64 8.36
N GLN A 73 8.48 19.39 9.62
CA GLN A 73 9.72 18.67 9.96
C GLN A 73 9.54 17.16 10.19
N ALA A 74 8.31 16.66 10.29
CA ALA A 74 8.02 15.23 10.47
C ALA A 74 7.73 14.49 9.14
N MET A 75 7.67 15.20 8.03
CA MET A 75 7.60 14.59 6.69
C MET A 75 9.03 14.48 6.14
N PRO A 76 9.54 13.30 5.78
CA PRO A 76 10.70 13.26 4.89
C PRO A 76 10.30 14.02 3.63
N GLY A 77 11.03 15.11 3.32
CA GLY A 77 10.82 15.85 2.08
C GLY A 77 10.85 14.91 0.88
N PRO A 78 10.21 15.28 -0.26
CA PRO A 78 10.15 14.42 -1.43
C PRO A 78 11.56 13.92 -1.74
N ALA A 79 11.74 12.60 -1.72
CA ALA A 79 12.99 11.96 -2.05
C ALA A 79 13.44 12.52 -3.40
N GLN A 80 14.49 13.35 -3.38
CA GLN A 80 15.06 13.94 -4.58
C GLN A 80 15.32 12.81 -5.57
N GLY A 81 14.73 12.94 -6.76
CA GLY A 81 14.88 12.01 -7.86
C GLY A 81 16.37 11.79 -8.19
N PRO A 82 16.70 10.66 -8.84
CA PRO A 82 18.08 10.29 -9.11
C PRO A 82 18.78 11.38 -9.94
N VAL A 83 19.88 11.93 -9.39
CA VAL A 83 20.83 12.76 -10.12
C VAL A 83 21.43 11.90 -11.23
N ARG A 84 21.05 12.19 -12.48
CA ARG A 84 21.62 11.56 -13.68
C ARG A 84 23.04 12.07 -13.91
N GLY A 85 24.03 11.24 -13.60
CA GLY A 85 25.28 11.21 -14.37
C GLY A 85 25.04 10.42 -15.65
N ALA A 86 25.29 11.02 -16.81
CA ALA A 86 25.21 10.34 -18.10
C ALA A 86 26.35 9.29 -18.21
N PRO A 87 26.07 8.02 -18.54
CA PRO A 87 27.14 7.08 -18.86
C PRO A 87 27.62 7.28 -20.31
N GLU A 88 28.93 7.19 -20.47
CA GLU A 88 29.63 7.05 -21.75
C GLU A 88 29.06 5.91 -22.59
N GLN A 89 29.03 6.16 -23.89
CA GLN A 89 28.55 5.30 -24.95
C GLN A 89 29.46 4.07 -25.08
N VAL A 90 28.95 2.89 -24.76
CA VAL A 90 29.62 1.60 -24.99
C VAL A 90 28.93 0.88 -26.15
N ASP A 91 29.69 0.61 -27.21
CA ASP A 91 29.24 -0.10 -28.40
C ASP A 91 28.77 -1.54 -28.11
N ALA A 92 27.68 -1.94 -28.75
CA ALA A 92 26.99 -3.22 -28.57
C ALA A 92 27.56 -4.34 -29.45
N PRO A 93 27.66 -5.60 -28.96
CA PRO A 93 27.64 -6.77 -29.82
C PRO A 93 26.20 -7.29 -29.97
N SER A 94 25.78 -7.49 -31.23
CA SER A 94 24.50 -8.11 -31.59
C SER A 94 24.45 -9.58 -31.16
N ALA A 95 23.37 -9.98 -30.50
CA ALA A 95 23.02 -11.37 -30.19
C ALA A 95 21.60 -11.68 -30.71
N PRO A 96 21.33 -12.93 -31.12
CA PRO A 96 20.19 -13.29 -31.96
C PRO A 96 18.87 -13.42 -31.18
N VAL A 97 17.78 -13.02 -31.84
CA VAL A 97 16.40 -13.15 -31.37
C VAL A 97 15.96 -14.62 -31.44
N PRO A 98 15.38 -15.22 -30.39
CA PRO A 98 14.72 -16.52 -30.50
C PRO A 98 13.26 -16.40 -30.95
N ASP A 99 12.86 -17.40 -31.74
CA ASP A 99 11.59 -17.58 -32.42
C ASP A 99 10.34 -17.64 -31.52
N ALA A 100 9.22 -17.31 -32.17
CA ALA A 100 7.87 -17.16 -31.64
C ALA A 100 7.35 -18.35 -30.82
N ALA A 101 6.71 -18.04 -29.68
CA ALA A 101 5.97 -18.99 -28.86
C ALA A 101 4.51 -19.15 -29.35
N ALA A 102 4.08 -20.41 -29.42
CA ALA A 102 2.80 -20.91 -29.91
C ALA A 102 1.57 -20.54 -29.02
N PRO A 103 0.32 -20.66 -29.55
CA PRO A 103 -0.87 -20.03 -28.98
C PRO A 103 -1.64 -20.89 -27.96
N GLY A 104 -2.35 -20.20 -27.06
CA GLY A 104 -3.68 -20.62 -26.61
C GLY A 104 -3.80 -21.44 -25.33
N ALA A 105 -3.80 -20.77 -24.16
CA ALA A 105 -4.60 -21.22 -23.02
C ALA A 105 -5.07 -19.99 -22.22
N LYS A 106 -6.40 -19.76 -22.17
CA LYS A 106 -7.00 -18.76 -21.27
C LYS A 106 -6.71 -19.17 -19.83
N LYS A 107 -5.59 -18.67 -19.28
CA LYS A 107 -5.14 -18.93 -17.92
C LYS A 107 -6.06 -18.16 -16.98
N LYS A 108 -6.95 -18.88 -16.30
CA LYS A 108 -7.77 -18.33 -15.21
C LYS A 108 -6.81 -17.94 -14.09
N ASN A 109 -6.58 -16.64 -13.87
CA ASN A 109 -5.84 -16.15 -12.71
C ASN A 109 -6.68 -16.44 -11.47
N LYS A 110 -6.26 -17.46 -10.72
CA LYS A 110 -6.63 -17.61 -9.32
C LYS A 110 -5.48 -16.93 -8.59
N GLY A 111 -5.68 -15.67 -8.18
CA GLY A 111 -4.76 -15.02 -7.26
C GLY A 111 -4.62 -15.91 -6.02
N ALA A 112 -3.44 -16.46 -5.85
CA ALA A 112 -2.97 -17.00 -4.60
C ALA A 112 -1.84 -16.06 -4.17
N ASP A 113 -2.11 -15.20 -3.21
CA ASP A 113 -1.13 -14.27 -2.64
C ASP A 113 0.02 -15.09 -2.04
N THR A 114 1.08 -15.36 -2.80
CA THR A 114 2.37 -15.73 -2.19
C THR A 114 3.28 -14.51 -2.26
N LEU A 115 4.20 -14.39 -1.31
CA LEU A 115 4.92 -13.15 -1.06
C LEU A 115 6.03 -12.85 -2.09
N GLY A 116 6.21 -13.72 -3.08
CA GLY A 116 7.16 -13.57 -4.18
C GLY A 116 6.56 -12.92 -5.44
N GLU A 117 7.41 -12.65 -6.43
CA GLU A 117 7.05 -11.90 -7.64
C GLU A 117 6.07 -12.61 -8.59
N ALA A 118 6.04 -13.95 -8.57
CA ALA A 118 5.17 -14.76 -9.44
C ALA A 118 4.59 -16.01 -8.71
N PRO A 119 3.72 -15.80 -7.72
CA PRO A 119 3.13 -16.83 -6.86
C PRO A 119 2.39 -17.93 -7.61
N ASP A 120 1.52 -17.48 -8.52
CA ASP A 120 0.54 -18.32 -9.18
C ASP A 120 1.19 -19.35 -10.11
N GLU A 121 2.45 -19.16 -10.50
CA GLU A 121 3.15 -20.08 -11.40
C GLU A 121 3.88 -21.18 -10.66
N ALA A 122 4.46 -20.89 -9.49
CA ALA A 122 4.96 -21.92 -8.58
C ALA A 122 3.80 -22.82 -8.14
N ASP A 123 2.69 -22.23 -7.68
CA ASP A 123 1.51 -22.98 -7.27
C ASP A 123 0.87 -23.80 -8.41
N LYS A 124 0.88 -23.32 -9.67
CA LYS A 124 0.33 -24.05 -10.83
C LYS A 124 1.25 -25.13 -11.39
N ALA A 125 2.56 -25.02 -11.17
CA ALA A 125 3.53 -26.02 -11.58
C ALA A 125 3.40 -27.31 -10.76
N ASP A 126 3.07 -27.16 -9.48
CA ASP A 126 3.06 -28.25 -8.50
C ASP A 126 1.82 -29.16 -8.58
N ASP A 127 0.68 -28.63 -9.04
CA ASP A 127 -0.56 -29.42 -9.24
C ASP A 127 -0.39 -30.50 -10.35
N LYS A 128 0.73 -30.55 -11.09
CA LYS A 128 0.98 -31.50 -12.19
C LYS A 128 1.94 -32.65 -11.87
N GLY A 129 2.30 -32.86 -10.60
CA GLY A 129 2.83 -34.14 -10.11
C GLY A 129 4.16 -34.62 -10.70
N LYS A 130 4.95 -33.76 -11.33
CA LYS A 130 6.32 -34.10 -11.76
C LYS A 130 7.33 -33.24 -11.02
N THR A 131 8.09 -33.90 -10.15
CA THR A 131 9.24 -33.40 -9.40
C THR A 131 10.38 -33.01 -10.33
N GLN A 132 10.22 -31.94 -11.09
CA GLN A 132 11.29 -31.38 -11.89
C GLN A 132 11.85 -30.17 -11.15
N GLN A 133 13.14 -30.23 -10.80
CA GLN A 133 13.89 -29.05 -10.41
C GLN A 133 13.75 -28.02 -11.53
N ARG A 134 13.27 -26.83 -11.18
CA ARG A 134 13.06 -25.73 -12.13
C ARG A 134 13.82 -24.52 -11.66
N ILE A 135 14.74 -24.05 -12.50
CA ILE A 135 15.38 -22.75 -12.37
C ILE A 135 14.71 -21.84 -13.39
N ARG A 136 14.25 -20.67 -12.95
CA ARG A 136 13.61 -19.66 -13.79
C ARG A 136 14.31 -18.32 -13.59
N VAL A 137 14.66 -17.67 -14.70
CA VAL A 137 15.15 -16.29 -14.71
C VAL A 137 14.00 -15.41 -15.14
N PHE A 138 13.74 -14.34 -14.40
CA PHE A 138 12.65 -13.42 -14.71
C PHE A 138 13.11 -11.98 -14.54
N GLY A 139 12.38 -11.06 -15.13
CA GLY A 139 12.63 -9.65 -14.95
C GLY A 139 11.55 -8.78 -15.55
N ARG A 140 11.61 -7.50 -15.21
CA ARG A 140 10.70 -6.48 -15.71
C ARG A 140 11.34 -5.11 -15.63
N VAL A 141 10.95 -4.23 -16.54
CA VAL A 141 11.38 -2.84 -16.57
C VAL A 141 10.15 -1.95 -16.68
N PHE A 142 10.11 -0.90 -15.88
CA PHE A 142 9.12 0.17 -15.92
C PHE A 142 9.84 1.48 -16.22
N ALA A 143 9.55 2.08 -17.38
CA ALA A 143 9.96 3.43 -17.71
C ALA A 143 8.76 4.36 -17.51
N GLN A 144 8.94 5.46 -16.78
CA GLN A 144 7.86 6.35 -16.39
C GLN A 144 8.21 7.79 -16.73
N GLY A 145 7.21 8.54 -17.19
CA GLY A 145 7.22 9.99 -17.25
C GLY A 145 6.08 10.55 -16.42
N THR A 146 6.36 11.55 -15.59
CA THR A 146 5.35 12.21 -14.74
C THR A 146 5.41 13.73 -14.92
N ALA A 147 4.29 14.39 -14.65
CA ALA A 147 4.20 15.84 -14.53
C ALA A 147 3.23 16.17 -13.39
N ASP A 148 3.76 16.75 -12.30
CA ASP A 148 3.01 17.05 -11.07
C ASP A 148 2.80 18.57 -10.92
N GLU A 149 1.56 19.00 -10.72
CA GLU A 149 1.16 20.38 -10.43
C GLU A 149 1.88 20.96 -9.20
N ARG A 150 2.17 20.15 -8.17
CA ARG A 150 2.96 20.57 -6.99
C ARG A 150 4.34 21.08 -7.36
N GLN A 151 4.90 20.54 -8.45
CA GLN A 151 6.20 20.90 -9.01
C GLN A 151 6.06 21.78 -10.26
N LYS A 152 4.93 22.50 -10.40
CA LYS A 152 4.63 23.37 -11.55
C LYS A 152 4.72 22.60 -12.88
N TYR A 153 4.27 21.35 -12.88
CA TYR A 153 4.34 20.42 -14.00
C TYR A 153 5.76 20.20 -14.54
N GLN A 154 6.77 20.27 -13.66
CA GLN A 154 8.10 19.80 -14.00
C GLN A 154 8.01 18.32 -14.45
N ARG A 155 8.61 18.05 -15.60
CA ARG A 155 8.59 16.71 -16.20
C ARG A 155 9.72 15.89 -15.61
N ASP A 156 9.40 14.79 -14.96
CA ASP A 156 10.36 13.78 -14.59
C ASP A 156 10.25 12.59 -15.55
N LEU A 157 11.38 12.06 -15.99
CA LEU A 157 11.46 10.90 -16.87
C LEU A 157 12.51 9.96 -16.31
N GLY A 158 12.09 8.79 -15.85
CA GLY A 158 12.92 7.84 -15.12
C GLY A 158 12.67 6.39 -15.49
N ILE A 159 13.56 5.54 -15.00
CA ILE A 159 13.29 4.11 -14.88
C ILE A 159 12.84 3.91 -13.45
N GLU A 160 11.55 3.63 -13.27
CA GLU A 160 10.92 3.49 -11.96
C GLU A 160 11.34 2.18 -11.29
N SER A 161 11.46 1.11 -12.09
CA SER A 161 11.95 -0.18 -11.60
C SER A 161 12.60 -0.96 -12.74
N ALA A 162 13.76 -1.55 -12.48
CA ALA A 162 14.50 -2.40 -13.41
C ALA A 162 14.88 -3.69 -12.69
N ARG A 163 13.94 -4.62 -12.66
CA ARG A 163 14.03 -5.81 -11.82
C ARG A 163 14.51 -7.03 -12.58
N VAL A 164 15.40 -7.78 -11.96
CA VAL A 164 15.87 -9.09 -12.42
C VAL A 164 15.88 -10.04 -11.24
N GLY A 165 15.55 -11.31 -11.47
CA GLY A 165 15.54 -12.31 -10.42
C GLY A 165 15.72 -13.73 -10.94
N VAL A 166 16.13 -14.60 -10.03
CA VAL A 166 16.26 -16.03 -10.25
C VAL A 166 15.45 -16.73 -9.17
N ALA A 167 14.60 -17.66 -9.59
CA ALA A 167 13.85 -18.54 -8.71
C ALA A 167 14.25 -19.99 -8.97
N ALA A 168 14.44 -20.75 -7.90
CA ALA A 168 14.67 -22.18 -7.93
C ALA A 168 13.54 -22.90 -7.17
N SER A 169 12.99 -23.95 -7.77
CA SER A 169 11.91 -24.75 -7.18
C SER A 169 12.30 -26.23 -7.15
N LEU A 170 12.18 -26.83 -5.98
CA LEU A 170 12.23 -28.26 -5.68
C LEU A 170 10.88 -28.67 -5.08
N SER A 171 10.64 -29.96 -4.84
CA SER A 171 9.33 -30.45 -4.34
C SER A 171 8.83 -29.71 -3.11
N ASN A 172 9.71 -29.45 -2.15
CA ASN A 172 9.37 -28.89 -0.82
C ASN A 172 10.19 -27.65 -0.47
N LEU A 173 10.96 -27.13 -1.42
CA LEU A 173 11.85 -25.99 -1.23
C LEU A 173 11.77 -25.06 -2.43
N GLU A 174 11.56 -23.79 -2.16
CA GLU A 174 11.67 -22.73 -3.13
C GLU A 174 12.67 -21.68 -2.63
N ALA A 175 13.43 -21.12 -3.54
CA ALA A 175 14.32 -20.00 -3.25
C ALA A 175 14.16 -18.94 -4.33
N GLU A 176 14.12 -17.68 -3.94
CA GLU A 176 14.05 -16.55 -4.86
C GLU A 176 15.06 -15.49 -4.43
N VAL A 177 15.82 -14.99 -5.39
CA VAL A 177 16.67 -13.81 -5.23
C VAL A 177 16.33 -12.86 -6.36
N SER A 178 15.99 -11.62 -6.03
CA SER A 178 15.70 -10.57 -7.00
C SER A 178 16.31 -9.24 -6.60
N ALA A 179 16.82 -8.54 -7.60
CA ALA A 179 17.42 -7.23 -7.50
C ALA A 179 16.63 -6.23 -8.37
N ASP A 180 16.48 -5.01 -7.88
CA ASP A 180 15.96 -3.88 -8.64
C ASP A 180 17.08 -2.85 -8.82
N LEU A 181 17.55 -2.77 -10.05
CA LEU A 181 18.71 -1.97 -10.44
C LEU A 181 18.43 -0.47 -10.46
N ALA A 182 17.15 -0.06 -10.42
CA ALA A 182 16.74 1.33 -10.35
C ALA A 182 16.58 1.84 -8.90
N SER A 183 16.60 0.95 -7.92
CA SER A 183 16.33 1.24 -6.52
C SER A 183 17.62 1.44 -5.73
N LYS A 184 17.62 2.37 -4.76
CA LYS A 184 18.73 2.54 -3.79
C LYS A 184 19.02 1.25 -3.03
N THR A 185 17.96 0.53 -2.64
CA THR A 185 18.05 -0.82 -2.10
C THR A 185 17.97 -1.81 -3.26
N ILE A 186 19.13 -2.26 -3.74
CA ILE A 186 19.23 -3.17 -4.89
C ILE A 186 18.53 -4.50 -4.59
N LEU A 187 18.78 -5.10 -3.43
CA LEU A 187 18.17 -6.38 -3.06
C LEU A 187 16.69 -6.21 -2.65
N LYS A 188 15.76 -6.70 -3.47
CA LYS A 188 14.33 -6.61 -3.17
C LYS A 188 13.84 -7.83 -2.40
N ASP A 189 13.85 -9.01 -3.03
CA ASP A 189 13.43 -10.27 -2.40
C ASP A 189 14.62 -11.24 -2.39
N ALA A 190 14.85 -11.91 -1.25
CA ALA A 190 15.91 -12.88 -1.05
C ALA A 190 15.48 -13.87 0.04
N PHE A 191 14.70 -14.88 -0.33
CA PHE A 191 14.08 -15.77 0.65
C PHE A 191 14.14 -17.24 0.22
N VAL A 192 14.03 -18.10 1.23
CA VAL A 192 13.77 -19.54 1.08
C VAL A 192 12.41 -19.84 1.67
N ARG A 193 11.65 -20.68 0.98
CA ARG A 193 10.36 -21.19 1.41
C ARG A 193 10.43 -22.70 1.49
N LEU A 194 10.16 -23.24 2.67
CA LEU A 194 9.95 -24.66 2.88
C LEU A 194 8.45 -24.94 2.92
N ALA A 195 8.02 -26.07 2.39
CA ALA A 195 6.64 -26.48 2.45
C ALA A 195 6.52 -27.98 2.71
N ASP A 196 5.49 -28.39 3.43
CA ASP A 196 5.17 -29.81 3.58
C ASP A 196 4.72 -30.42 2.23
N ASP A 197 4.62 -31.75 2.18
CA ASP A 197 4.22 -32.46 0.95
C ASP A 197 2.84 -32.02 0.45
N SER A 198 1.92 -31.70 1.37
CA SER A 198 0.58 -31.24 1.05
C SER A 198 0.48 -29.75 0.74
N LYS A 199 1.58 -29.00 0.88
CA LYS A 199 1.68 -27.54 0.71
C LYS A 199 0.70 -26.75 1.59
N ARG A 200 0.20 -27.37 2.66
CA ARG A 200 -0.69 -26.75 3.65
C ARG A 200 0.09 -25.92 4.64
N LEU A 201 1.31 -26.32 4.98
CA LEU A 201 2.21 -25.60 5.88
C LEU A 201 3.39 -25.09 5.07
N ARG A 202 3.67 -23.80 5.19
CA ARG A 202 4.81 -23.15 4.55
C ARG A 202 5.58 -22.33 5.58
N LEU A 203 6.90 -22.39 5.52
CA LEU A 203 7.80 -21.60 6.33
C LEU A 203 8.69 -20.77 5.42
N TYR A 204 8.80 -19.48 5.70
CA TYR A 204 9.58 -18.52 4.93
C TYR A 204 10.69 -17.97 5.81
N ALA A 205 11.87 -17.81 5.23
CA ALA A 205 13.01 -17.19 5.86
C ALA A 205 13.79 -16.34 4.85
N GLY A 206 14.15 -15.11 5.23
CA GLY A 206 14.90 -14.19 4.38
C GLY A 206 14.21 -12.85 4.21
N ARG A 207 14.55 -12.10 3.16
CA ARG A 207 13.95 -10.80 2.85
C ARG A 207 12.75 -10.96 1.92
N PHE A 208 11.57 -10.62 2.39
CA PHE A 208 10.32 -10.69 1.62
C PHE A 208 9.27 -9.72 2.18
N LYS A 209 8.12 -9.59 1.50
CA LYS A 209 7.02 -8.72 1.93
C LYS A 209 6.34 -9.24 3.20
N SER A 210 6.10 -8.39 4.19
CA SER A 210 5.26 -8.74 5.34
C SER A 210 3.78 -8.86 4.95
N PRO A 211 3.02 -9.82 5.52
CA PRO A 211 1.60 -10.03 5.22
C PRO A 211 0.70 -8.97 5.88
N PHE A 212 0.66 -7.75 5.34
CA PHE A 212 -0.15 -6.64 5.89
C PHE A 212 -1.23 -6.18 4.91
N LEU A 213 -1.01 -5.13 4.13
CA LEU A 213 -1.98 -4.59 3.17
C LEU A 213 -2.07 -5.47 1.93
N GLN A 214 -3.29 -5.80 1.48
CA GLN A 214 -3.55 -6.57 0.27
C GLN A 214 -2.87 -5.92 -0.95
N ARG A 215 -3.00 -4.59 -1.05
CA ARG A 215 -2.40 -3.84 -2.17
C ARG A 215 -0.87 -3.88 -2.17
N SER A 216 -0.25 -3.86 -0.99
CA SER A 216 1.20 -3.99 -0.86
C SER A 216 1.67 -5.39 -1.25
N LEU A 217 0.88 -6.43 -0.91
CA LEU A 217 1.17 -7.82 -1.27
C LEU A 217 1.09 -8.07 -2.77
N GLU A 218 0.22 -7.36 -3.49
CA GLU A 218 0.07 -7.52 -4.93
C GLU A 218 1.35 -7.16 -5.71
N SER A 219 1.59 -7.89 -6.81
CA SER A 219 2.71 -7.63 -7.71
C SER A 219 2.51 -6.31 -8.43
N ALA A 220 3.56 -5.49 -8.53
CA ALA A 220 3.50 -4.22 -9.29
C ALA A 220 3.11 -4.44 -10.77
N TRP A 221 3.38 -5.64 -11.31
CA TRP A 221 2.94 -5.96 -12.65
C TRP A 221 1.42 -6.15 -12.77
N SER A 222 0.79 -6.83 -11.80
CA SER A 222 -0.65 -7.14 -11.87
C SER A 222 -1.52 -5.95 -11.48
N LEU A 223 -0.97 -5.00 -10.71
CA LEU A 223 -1.66 -3.77 -10.38
C LEU A 223 -2.00 -2.97 -11.66
N PRO A 224 -3.25 -2.50 -11.80
CA PRO A 224 -3.65 -1.61 -12.89
C PRO A 224 -3.17 -0.17 -12.65
N LEU A 225 -2.72 0.15 -11.44
CA LEU A 225 -2.12 1.43 -11.04
C LEU A 225 -0.62 1.45 -11.39
N GLN A 226 -0.03 2.64 -11.60
CA GLN A 226 1.42 2.80 -11.78
C GLN A 226 2.17 2.68 -10.45
N GLY A 227 1.57 3.20 -9.37
CA GLY A 227 2.00 3.04 -7.97
C GLY A 227 1.03 2.17 -7.15
N ARG A 228 1.14 2.24 -5.82
CA ARG A 228 0.17 1.61 -4.90
C ARG A 228 -0.81 2.62 -4.31
N GLY A 229 -0.53 3.91 -4.45
CA GLY A 229 -1.46 4.97 -4.09
C GLY A 229 -1.24 5.48 -2.67
N LEU A 230 -1.90 6.60 -2.39
CA LEU A 230 -1.72 7.43 -1.19
C LEU A 230 -1.64 6.63 0.12
N VAL A 231 -2.56 5.69 0.35
CA VAL A 231 -2.65 4.96 1.62
C VAL A 231 -1.45 4.03 1.81
N GLU A 232 -1.02 3.34 0.76
CA GLU A 232 0.12 2.41 0.88
C GLU A 232 1.43 3.18 1.02
N ASP A 233 1.63 4.21 0.20
CA ASP A 233 2.81 5.09 0.26
C ASP A 233 2.93 5.74 1.66
N TYR A 234 1.80 6.16 2.25
CA TYR A 234 1.81 6.78 3.56
C TYR A 234 2.04 5.77 4.70
N LEU A 235 1.35 4.63 4.70
CA LEU A 235 1.47 3.67 5.80
C LEU A 235 2.77 2.87 5.74
N THR A 236 3.16 2.39 4.56
CA THR A 236 4.32 1.52 4.40
C THR A 236 5.60 2.30 4.17
N ASP A 237 5.63 3.22 3.19
CA ASP A 237 6.88 3.90 2.84
C ASP A 237 7.20 5.06 3.79
N THR A 238 6.20 5.85 4.18
CA THR A 238 6.41 7.00 5.09
C THR A 238 6.48 6.56 6.56
N ASN A 239 5.60 5.65 6.99
CA ASN A 239 5.48 5.27 8.40
C ASN A 239 6.10 3.90 8.74
N GLY A 240 6.65 3.19 7.76
CA GLY A 240 7.33 1.92 7.99
C GLY A 240 6.41 0.77 8.40
N LEU A 241 5.09 0.88 8.21
CA LEU A 241 4.16 -0.22 8.49
C LEU A 241 4.13 -1.21 7.33
N GLY A 242 4.94 -2.27 7.44
CA GLY A 242 4.98 -3.35 6.47
C GLY A 242 6.20 -3.30 5.55
N GLY A 243 5.97 -3.53 4.27
CA GLY A 243 7.02 -3.52 3.24
C GLY A 243 7.86 -4.80 3.22
N ARG A 244 9.08 -4.69 2.66
CA ARG A 244 10.02 -5.80 2.49
C ARG A 244 11.13 -5.77 3.54
N ARG A 245 11.23 -6.82 4.33
CA ARG A 245 12.14 -6.89 5.47
C ARG A 245 12.70 -8.30 5.63
N LEU A 246 13.85 -8.41 6.28
CA LEU A 246 14.36 -9.71 6.71
C LEU A 246 13.39 -10.27 7.78
N GLY A 247 13.01 -11.54 7.69
CA GLY A 247 12.06 -12.10 8.64
C GLY A 247 11.90 -13.61 8.53
N LEU A 248 11.08 -14.13 9.44
CA LEU A 248 10.61 -15.50 9.49
C LEU A 248 9.09 -15.50 9.51
N MET A 249 8.45 -16.32 8.69
CA MET A 249 6.98 -16.37 8.62
C MET A 249 6.49 -17.80 8.44
N GLY A 250 5.42 -18.16 9.16
CA GLY A 250 4.62 -19.35 8.92
C GLY A 250 3.35 -19.04 8.15
N GLU A 251 2.93 -19.96 7.30
CA GLU A 251 1.67 -19.90 6.57
C GLU A 251 0.95 -21.25 6.63
N VAL A 252 -0.35 -21.20 6.91
CA VAL A 252 -1.26 -22.33 6.89
C VAL A 252 -2.32 -22.09 5.82
N ARG A 253 -2.54 -23.07 4.93
CA ARG A 253 -3.54 -23.01 3.86
C ARG A 253 -4.43 -24.24 3.87
N LEU A 254 -5.73 -24.04 4.09
CA LEU A 254 -6.76 -25.09 4.12
C LEU A 254 -7.70 -24.91 2.93
N LYS A 255 -7.42 -25.62 1.82
CA LYS A 255 -8.21 -25.52 0.57
C LYS A 255 -9.67 -25.96 0.79
N GLU A 256 -9.89 -26.93 1.70
CA GLU A 256 -11.17 -27.51 2.02
C GLU A 256 -12.06 -26.59 2.88
N ALA A 257 -11.47 -25.63 3.59
CA ALA A 257 -12.16 -24.67 4.45
C ALA A 257 -12.30 -23.31 3.76
N TRP A 258 -13.03 -23.26 2.64
CA TRP A 258 -13.20 -22.05 1.82
C TRP A 258 -11.88 -21.37 1.40
N GLY A 259 -10.82 -22.16 1.20
CA GLY A 259 -9.51 -21.62 0.88
C GLY A 259 -8.92 -20.73 1.97
N LEU A 260 -9.24 -20.99 3.24
CA LEU A 260 -8.66 -20.31 4.41
C LEU A 260 -7.14 -20.29 4.29
N LYS A 261 -6.56 -19.12 4.49
CA LYS A 261 -5.12 -18.90 4.54
C LYS A 261 -4.80 -18.00 5.73
N LEU A 262 -3.93 -18.45 6.60
CA LEU A 262 -3.37 -17.69 7.72
C LEU A 262 -1.86 -17.58 7.52
N SER A 263 -1.33 -16.37 7.54
CA SER A 263 0.11 -16.07 7.48
C SER A 263 0.48 -15.23 8.70
N ALA A 264 1.55 -15.57 9.40
CA ALA A 264 2.04 -14.81 10.54
C ALA A 264 3.56 -14.90 10.65
N GLY A 265 4.23 -13.80 10.98
CA GLY A 265 5.70 -13.75 11.02
C GLY A 265 6.26 -12.60 11.85
N LEU A 266 7.56 -12.71 12.12
CA LEU A 266 8.40 -11.71 12.75
C LEU A 266 9.40 -11.18 11.72
N PHE A 267 9.62 -9.87 11.74
CA PHE A 267 10.40 -9.14 10.76
C PHE A 267 11.33 -8.16 11.46
N GLU A 268 12.47 -7.91 10.85
CA GLU A 268 13.43 -6.90 11.30
C GLU A 268 12.74 -5.55 11.50
N GLY A 269 12.91 -5.00 12.70
CA GLY A 269 12.42 -3.67 13.08
C GLY A 269 13.00 -2.55 12.22
N GLY A 270 12.40 -1.38 12.31
CA GLY A 270 12.93 -0.18 11.66
C GLY A 270 14.22 0.33 12.33
N GLU A 271 14.77 1.40 11.77
CA GLU A 271 15.83 2.18 12.43
C GLU A 271 15.18 3.36 13.17
N GLY A 272 15.65 3.64 14.38
CA GLY A 272 15.25 4.80 15.17
C GLY A 272 15.94 6.09 14.68
N PRO A 273 15.62 7.26 15.27
CA PRO A 273 16.18 8.53 14.86
C PRO A 273 17.71 8.61 14.95
N GLY A 274 18.34 7.85 15.86
CA GLY A 274 19.79 7.77 16.00
C GLY A 274 20.44 6.66 15.17
N GLY A 275 19.69 5.97 14.31
CA GLY A 275 20.16 4.81 13.53
C GLY A 275 20.25 3.53 14.35
N GLU A 276 19.79 3.52 15.60
CA GLU A 276 19.67 2.31 16.39
C GLU A 276 18.61 1.38 15.81
N ARG A 277 18.91 0.08 15.78
CA ARG A 277 17.93 -0.93 15.38
C ARG A 277 16.83 -1.01 16.43
N LEU A 278 15.58 -0.82 15.99
CA LEU A 278 14.40 -1.04 16.81
C LEU A 278 14.11 -2.54 16.95
N SER A 279 13.35 -2.88 17.98
CA SER A 279 12.84 -4.22 18.23
C SER A 279 12.04 -4.77 17.03
N GLU A 280 11.94 -6.10 16.95
CA GLU A 280 11.30 -6.80 15.83
C GLU A 280 9.84 -6.38 15.63
N ASP A 281 9.41 -6.36 14.37
CA ASP A 281 8.04 -6.10 13.96
C ASP A 281 7.28 -7.44 13.78
N GLY A 282 5.98 -7.45 14.04
CA GLY A 282 5.11 -8.61 13.86
C GLY A 282 4.01 -8.32 12.85
N ALA A 283 3.71 -9.29 11.99
CA ALA A 283 2.62 -9.17 11.03
C ALA A 283 1.81 -10.46 10.94
N ALA A 284 0.51 -10.34 10.79
CA ALA A 284 -0.37 -11.47 10.54
C ALA A 284 -1.51 -11.11 9.58
N ARG A 285 -1.90 -12.08 8.74
CA ARG A 285 -3.01 -11.96 7.79
C ARG A 285 -3.82 -13.24 7.73
N LEU A 286 -5.13 -13.09 7.83
CA LEU A 286 -6.12 -14.12 7.58
C LEU A 286 -6.87 -13.77 6.30
N SER A 287 -7.05 -14.73 5.40
CA SER A 287 -7.90 -14.56 4.21
C SER A 287 -8.74 -15.80 3.96
N VAL A 288 -9.93 -15.60 3.42
CA VAL A 288 -10.84 -16.66 3.00
C VAL A 288 -11.41 -16.35 1.63
N ARG A 289 -11.72 -17.41 0.89
CA ARG A 289 -12.31 -17.36 -0.45
C ARG A 289 -13.62 -18.14 -0.46
N PRO A 290 -14.69 -17.59 0.12
CA PRO A 290 -15.99 -18.28 0.18
C PRO A 290 -16.54 -18.63 -1.20
N PHE A 291 -16.20 -17.81 -2.21
CA PHE A 291 -16.57 -18.05 -3.60
C PHE A 291 -15.37 -17.85 -4.53
N LYS A 292 -15.41 -18.46 -5.72
CA LYS A 292 -14.34 -18.29 -6.72
C LYS A 292 -14.14 -16.84 -7.16
N PHE A 293 -15.12 -15.97 -6.98
CA PHE A 293 -15.07 -14.56 -7.36
C PHE A 293 -14.84 -13.61 -6.18
N LEU A 294 -14.87 -14.08 -4.93
CA LEU A 294 -14.79 -13.24 -3.74
C LEU A 294 -13.69 -13.74 -2.81
N THR A 295 -12.73 -12.88 -2.52
CA THR A 295 -11.74 -13.05 -1.45
C THR A 295 -12.01 -11.97 -0.41
N VAL A 296 -11.93 -12.32 0.88
CA VAL A 296 -11.95 -11.35 1.98
C VAL A 296 -10.79 -11.62 2.91
N GLY A 297 -10.21 -10.56 3.46
CA GLY A 297 -9.03 -10.60 4.28
C GLY A 297 -9.12 -9.70 5.50
N ALA A 298 -8.33 -10.03 6.52
CA ALA A 298 -8.03 -9.17 7.64
C ALA A 298 -6.55 -9.34 8.00
N SER A 299 -5.88 -8.25 8.35
CA SER A 299 -4.47 -8.27 8.71
C SER A 299 -4.15 -7.30 9.85
N THR A 300 -2.99 -7.51 10.46
CA THR A 300 -2.43 -6.63 11.47
C THR A 300 -0.92 -6.51 11.30
N TYR A 301 -0.39 -5.35 11.64
CA TYR A 301 1.03 -5.05 11.72
C TYR A 301 1.32 -4.35 13.04
N LEU A 302 2.32 -4.83 13.77
CA LEU A 302 2.71 -4.34 15.08
C LEU A 302 4.20 -4.02 15.03
N THR A 303 4.61 -2.78 15.31
CA THR A 303 6.05 -2.47 15.40
C THR A 303 6.58 -2.82 16.78
N GLN A 304 7.85 -3.22 16.90
CA GLN A 304 8.52 -3.41 18.20
C GLN A 304 7.76 -4.34 19.16
N VAL A 305 7.42 -5.55 18.72
CA VAL A 305 6.55 -6.47 19.48
C VAL A 305 7.16 -6.97 20.79
N ILE A 306 8.48 -6.88 20.96
CA ILE A 306 9.17 -7.32 22.19
C ILE A 306 9.29 -6.16 23.19
N ASP A 307 9.57 -4.94 22.70
CA ASP A 307 9.89 -3.78 23.55
C ASP A 307 8.64 -2.95 23.93
N GLY A 308 7.48 -3.33 23.39
CA GLY A 308 6.21 -2.65 23.60
C GLY A 308 5.78 -1.94 22.33
N THR A 309 4.66 -2.39 21.76
CA THR A 309 4.16 -1.89 20.48
C THR A 309 3.76 -0.42 20.54
N GLN A 310 4.56 0.43 19.88
CA GLN A 310 4.31 1.88 19.79
C GLN A 310 3.39 2.24 18.61
N ARG A 311 3.56 1.56 17.49
CA ARG A 311 2.76 1.76 16.27
C ARG A 311 2.16 0.44 15.86
N TYR A 312 0.90 0.49 15.45
CA TYR A 312 0.20 -0.68 14.95
C TYR A 312 -0.84 -0.28 13.93
N ALA A 313 -1.23 -1.24 13.10
CA ALA A 313 -2.35 -1.08 12.21
C ALA A 313 -3.06 -2.40 11.99
N THR A 314 -4.38 -2.31 11.88
CA THR A 314 -5.27 -3.42 11.52
C THR A 314 -5.98 -3.05 10.23
N ALA A 315 -6.08 -3.99 9.30
CA ALA A 315 -6.74 -3.79 8.02
C ALA A 315 -7.75 -4.90 7.74
N ALA A 316 -8.77 -4.57 6.95
CA ALA A 316 -9.71 -5.52 6.38
C ALA A 316 -9.89 -5.21 4.90
N ASP A 317 -9.98 -6.24 4.07
CA ASP A 317 -10.03 -6.11 2.63
C ASP A 317 -11.01 -7.09 1.97
N ALA A 318 -11.44 -6.73 0.77
CA ALA A 318 -12.28 -7.56 -0.08
C ALA A 318 -11.90 -7.37 -1.54
N GLU A 319 -11.85 -8.48 -2.28
CA GLU A 319 -11.66 -8.51 -3.73
C GLU A 319 -12.81 -9.27 -4.38
N VAL A 320 -13.45 -8.63 -5.36
CA VAL A 320 -14.47 -9.21 -6.22
C VAL A 320 -13.98 -9.23 -7.66
N THR A 321 -13.92 -10.41 -8.28
CA THR A 321 -13.54 -10.58 -9.69
C THR A 321 -14.64 -11.31 -10.47
N LEU A 322 -15.33 -10.60 -11.38
CA LEU A 322 -16.45 -11.10 -12.17
C LEU A 322 -16.37 -10.60 -13.63
N TRP A 323 -16.41 -11.51 -14.61
CA TRP A 323 -16.47 -11.17 -16.04
C TRP A 323 -15.41 -10.17 -16.55
N GLY A 324 -14.21 -10.21 -15.95
CA GLY A 324 -13.10 -9.31 -16.26
C GLY A 324 -13.13 -8.00 -15.48
N LEU A 325 -14.23 -7.69 -14.79
CA LEU A 325 -14.30 -6.62 -13.80
C LEU A 325 -13.67 -7.12 -12.50
N SER A 326 -12.80 -6.31 -11.93
CA SER A 326 -12.22 -6.52 -10.62
C SER A 326 -12.46 -5.29 -9.77
N LEU A 327 -12.90 -5.50 -8.55
CA LEU A 327 -13.13 -4.48 -7.53
C LEU A 327 -12.38 -4.89 -6.27
N THR A 328 -11.46 -4.07 -5.79
CA THR A 328 -10.80 -4.23 -4.50
C THR A 328 -11.18 -3.09 -3.57
N GLY A 329 -11.35 -3.41 -2.30
CA GLY A 329 -11.57 -2.44 -1.24
C GLY A 329 -10.76 -2.83 -0.01
N GLU A 330 -10.13 -1.85 0.63
CA GLU A 330 -9.32 -2.05 1.83
C GLU A 330 -9.58 -0.89 2.80
N VAL A 331 -9.78 -1.22 4.08
CA VAL A 331 -9.86 -0.23 5.17
C VAL A 331 -8.82 -0.58 6.20
N ALA A 332 -8.11 0.42 6.73
CA ALA A 332 -7.14 0.22 7.79
C ALA A 332 -7.28 1.29 8.89
N ARG A 333 -7.04 0.89 10.13
CA ARG A 333 -7.02 1.77 11.30
C ARG A 333 -5.89 1.38 12.25
N GLY A 334 -5.38 2.33 13.00
CA GLY A 334 -4.33 2.05 13.97
C GLY A 334 -3.74 3.28 14.61
N GLN A 335 -2.49 3.15 15.03
CA GLN A 335 -1.70 4.18 15.70
C GLN A 335 -0.39 4.38 14.95
N LEU A 336 -0.13 5.63 14.55
CA LEU A 336 1.16 6.10 14.02
C LEU A 336 1.88 6.97 15.05
N ALA A 337 3.09 7.39 14.72
CA ALA A 337 3.84 8.34 15.55
C ALA A 337 3.10 9.67 15.73
N LEU A 338 2.37 10.11 14.69
CA LEU A 338 1.60 11.36 14.69
C LEU A 338 0.22 11.24 15.36
N GLY A 339 -0.23 10.02 15.70
CA GLY A 339 -1.53 9.79 16.31
C GLY A 339 -2.30 8.60 15.70
N PRO A 340 -3.50 8.33 16.24
CA PRO A 340 -4.45 7.42 15.61
C PRO A 340 -4.72 7.78 14.14
N PHE A 341 -5.02 6.77 13.32
CA PHE A 341 -5.40 7.00 11.94
C PHE A 341 -6.51 6.06 11.47
N MET A 342 -7.18 6.47 10.41
CA MET A 342 -8.09 5.65 9.62
C MET A 342 -7.82 5.89 8.13
N SER A 343 -7.90 4.84 7.33
CA SER A 343 -7.74 4.90 5.88
C SER A 343 -8.71 3.97 5.17
N GLN A 344 -9.05 4.33 3.95
CA GLN A 344 -9.95 3.59 3.09
C GLN A 344 -9.44 3.70 1.66
N SER A 345 -9.44 2.60 0.91
CA SER A 345 -9.08 2.58 -0.50
C SER A 345 -10.02 1.68 -1.27
N VAL A 346 -10.40 2.10 -2.47
CA VAL A 346 -11.22 1.32 -3.42
C VAL A 346 -10.60 1.45 -4.80
N LEU A 347 -10.55 0.36 -5.54
CA LEU A 347 -10.04 0.32 -6.90
C LEU A 347 -10.91 -0.60 -7.76
N ALA A 348 -11.41 -0.07 -8.86
CA ALA A 348 -12.18 -0.82 -9.85
C ALA A 348 -11.44 -0.78 -11.20
N TYR A 349 -11.36 -1.92 -11.87
CA TYR A 349 -10.81 -2.01 -13.21
C TYR A 349 -11.50 -3.09 -14.03
N TRP A 350 -11.60 -2.89 -15.34
CA TRP A 350 -12.28 -3.84 -16.23
C TRP A 350 -11.39 -4.23 -17.38
N THR A 351 -11.05 -5.51 -17.50
CA THR A 351 -10.18 -6.00 -18.58
C THR A 351 -11.01 -6.41 -19.79
N VAL A 352 -10.96 -5.59 -20.83
CA VAL A 352 -11.69 -5.80 -22.09
C VAL A 352 -10.71 -6.29 -23.16
N PRO A 353 -10.83 -7.53 -23.65
CA PRO A 353 -10.02 -7.99 -24.76
C PRO A 353 -10.39 -7.20 -26.03
N VAL A 354 -9.39 -6.73 -26.79
CA VAL A 354 -9.60 -5.93 -27.99
C VAL A 354 -8.87 -6.58 -29.17
N GLY A 355 -9.54 -6.71 -30.32
CA GLY A 355 -8.92 -7.24 -31.54
C GLY A 355 -8.59 -8.74 -31.49
N ARG A 356 -7.48 -9.13 -32.13
CA ARG A 356 -6.97 -10.51 -32.15
C ARG A 356 -5.69 -10.61 -31.31
N GLU A 357 -5.56 -11.78 -30.67
CA GLU A 357 -4.39 -12.29 -29.93
C GLU A 357 -3.67 -11.34 -28.95
N GLY A 358 -3.94 -11.52 -27.66
CA GLY A 358 -3.15 -10.97 -26.57
C GLY A 358 -3.49 -9.53 -26.17
N TRP A 359 -4.10 -8.73 -27.05
CA TRP A 359 -4.43 -7.34 -26.75
C TRP A 359 -5.63 -7.20 -25.81
N ALA A 360 -5.50 -6.31 -24.82
CA ALA A 360 -6.60 -5.89 -23.98
C ALA A 360 -6.46 -4.41 -23.59
N VAL A 361 -7.60 -3.76 -23.37
CA VAL A 361 -7.68 -2.43 -22.76
C VAL A 361 -8.27 -2.60 -21.37
N GLN A 362 -7.71 -1.89 -20.40
CA GLN A 362 -8.10 -1.98 -19.00
C GLN A 362 -8.32 -0.57 -18.45
N PRO A 363 -9.52 0.03 -18.62
CA PRO A 363 -9.91 1.21 -17.86
C PRO A 363 -9.90 0.92 -16.36
N MET A 364 -9.52 1.93 -15.57
CA MET A 364 -9.50 1.84 -14.11
C MET A 364 -9.89 3.16 -13.47
N VAL A 365 -10.40 3.06 -12.24
CA VAL A 365 -10.68 4.18 -11.35
C VAL A 365 -10.42 3.75 -9.91
N GLY A 366 -9.81 4.62 -9.12
CA GLY A 366 -9.52 4.41 -7.71
C GLY A 366 -9.82 5.65 -6.89
N ALA A 367 -10.20 5.42 -5.64
CA ALA A 367 -10.40 6.48 -4.65
C ALA A 367 -9.80 6.06 -3.32
N GLU A 368 -9.16 7.01 -2.65
CA GLU A 368 -8.47 6.79 -1.39
C GLU A 368 -8.72 7.95 -0.43
N ALA A 369 -8.80 7.63 0.85
CA ALA A 369 -8.92 8.59 1.94
C ALA A 369 -8.07 8.12 3.12
N LEU A 370 -7.45 9.08 3.80
CA LEU A 370 -6.62 8.90 4.97
C LEU A 370 -6.92 10.05 5.94
N GLN A 371 -7.16 9.72 7.21
CA GLN A 371 -7.42 10.69 8.26
C GLN A 371 -6.49 10.39 9.43
N LEU A 372 -5.73 11.39 9.86
CA LEU A 372 -4.99 11.38 11.11
C LEU A 372 -5.87 12.05 12.18
N GLN A 373 -6.07 11.35 13.28
CA GLN A 373 -6.83 11.80 14.44
C GLN A 373 -5.84 11.95 15.58
N GLY A 374 -5.59 13.17 16.08
CA GLY A 374 -4.58 13.39 17.12
C GLY A 374 -4.23 14.86 17.28
N GLY A 375 -3.04 15.13 17.83
CA GLY A 375 -2.52 16.49 18.04
C GLY A 375 -2.34 17.30 16.76
N ILE A 376 -2.24 16.62 15.61
CA ILE A 376 -2.27 17.21 14.27
C ILE A 376 -3.43 16.55 13.52
N GLN A 377 -4.47 17.32 13.23
CA GLN A 377 -5.52 16.87 12.30
C GLN A 377 -5.01 17.05 10.88
N ALA A 378 -4.68 15.95 10.21
CA ALA A 378 -4.34 15.94 8.80
C ALA A 378 -5.25 14.99 8.05
N GLN A 379 -5.61 15.38 6.83
CA GLN A 379 -6.43 14.57 5.93
C GLN A 379 -5.68 14.41 4.62
N GLY A 380 -5.80 13.23 4.03
CA GLY A 380 -5.36 12.95 2.69
C GLY A 380 -6.48 12.28 1.90
N HIS A 381 -6.59 12.60 0.62
CA HIS A 381 -7.48 11.89 -0.29
C HIS A 381 -6.90 11.90 -1.69
N ALA A 382 -7.19 10.86 -2.46
CA ALA A 382 -6.77 10.74 -3.85
C ALA A 382 -7.91 10.19 -4.71
N LEU A 383 -8.06 10.73 -5.91
CA LEU A 383 -8.88 10.18 -6.98
C LEU A 383 -7.98 9.90 -8.17
N THR A 384 -7.90 8.63 -8.57
CA THR A 384 -7.05 8.18 -9.65
C THR A 384 -7.91 7.61 -10.78
N GLY A 385 -7.61 7.98 -12.01
CA GLY A 385 -8.30 7.47 -13.19
C GLY A 385 -7.34 7.25 -14.34
N GLY A 386 -7.63 6.28 -15.20
CA GLY A 386 -6.78 6.02 -16.34
C GLY A 386 -7.14 4.76 -17.09
N PHE A 387 -6.24 4.33 -17.96
CA PHE A 387 -6.38 3.09 -18.68
C PHE A 387 -5.01 2.46 -18.95
N ASN A 388 -5.03 1.14 -19.08
CA ASN A 388 -3.87 0.37 -19.51
C ASN A 388 -4.15 -0.26 -20.87
N VAL A 389 -3.10 -0.33 -21.71
CA VAL A 389 -3.07 -1.14 -22.92
C VAL A 389 -2.13 -2.31 -22.65
N LEU A 390 -2.66 -3.52 -22.74
CA LEU A 390 -1.96 -4.75 -22.43
C LEU A 390 -1.71 -5.53 -23.71
N LEU A 391 -0.49 -6.05 -23.87
CA LEU A 391 -0.16 -7.02 -24.91
C LEU A 391 0.32 -8.30 -24.26
N ALA A 392 -0.56 -9.30 -24.32
CA ALA A 392 -0.42 -10.59 -23.69
C ALA A 392 -0.01 -10.44 -22.22
N ASP A 393 1.00 -11.20 -21.82
CA ASP A 393 1.59 -11.18 -20.51
C ASP A 393 2.95 -10.47 -20.50
N SER A 394 3.39 -9.81 -21.57
CA SER A 394 4.76 -9.31 -21.71
C SER A 394 4.88 -7.79 -21.71
N PHE A 395 3.85 -7.07 -22.13
CA PHE A 395 3.90 -5.62 -22.27
C PHE A 395 2.65 -4.93 -21.71
N LYS A 396 2.86 -3.76 -21.09
CA LYS A 396 1.83 -2.91 -20.51
C LYS A 396 2.20 -1.44 -20.73
N ALA A 397 1.30 -0.66 -21.30
CA ALA A 397 1.37 0.80 -21.33
C ALA A 397 0.26 1.37 -20.45
N GLN A 398 0.57 2.32 -19.58
CA GLN A 398 -0.37 2.88 -18.60
C GLN A 398 -0.42 4.40 -18.75
N VAL A 399 -1.62 4.96 -18.82
CA VAL A 399 -1.86 6.40 -18.79
C VAL A 399 -2.77 6.69 -17.61
N GLN A 400 -2.33 7.55 -16.70
CA GLN A 400 -3.03 7.82 -15.45
C GLN A 400 -3.02 9.31 -15.13
N ALA A 401 -4.10 9.75 -14.50
CA ALA A 401 -4.21 11.03 -13.85
C ALA A 401 -4.62 10.79 -12.41
N GLU A 402 -3.95 11.46 -11.48
CA GLU A 402 -4.28 11.46 -10.06
C GLU A 402 -4.54 12.88 -9.61
N ARG A 403 -5.67 13.13 -8.95
CA ARG A 403 -5.88 14.34 -8.17
C ARG A 403 -5.85 13.97 -6.70
N ALA A 404 -4.88 14.49 -5.96
CA ALA A 404 -4.69 14.10 -4.57
C ALA A 404 -4.31 15.28 -3.68
N LEU A 405 -4.86 15.27 -2.46
CA LEU A 405 -4.35 15.99 -1.31
C LEU A 405 -3.59 14.97 -0.46
N ARG A 406 -2.27 15.08 -0.37
CA ARG A 406 -1.46 14.24 0.53
C ARG A 406 -1.44 14.89 1.92
N PRO A 407 -1.27 14.13 3.02
CA PRO A 407 -1.02 14.75 4.33
C PRO A 407 0.16 15.72 4.25
N GLY A 408 -0.06 16.98 4.65
CA GLY A 408 0.93 18.05 4.56
C GLY A 408 0.84 18.93 3.30
N ASP A 409 0.08 18.52 2.28
CA ASP A 409 -0.25 19.41 1.15
C ASP A 409 -1.21 20.52 1.61
N LEU A 410 -1.03 21.73 1.08
CA LEU A 410 -1.96 22.84 1.31
C LEU A 410 -3.24 22.71 0.48
N GLU A 411 -3.13 22.15 -0.72
CA GLU A 411 -4.22 22.04 -1.68
C GLU A 411 -4.08 20.77 -2.54
N PRO A 412 -5.19 20.20 -3.04
CA PRO A 412 -5.13 19.01 -3.88
C PRO A 412 -4.51 19.33 -5.24
N ALA A 413 -3.52 18.54 -5.65
CA ALA A 413 -2.77 18.74 -6.88
C ALA A 413 -3.02 17.61 -7.89
N LEU A 414 -2.92 17.95 -9.19
CA LEU A 414 -3.01 17.01 -10.31
C LEU A 414 -1.63 16.49 -10.72
N GLU A 415 -1.49 15.17 -10.78
CA GLU A 415 -0.37 14.47 -11.40
C GLU A 415 -0.84 13.75 -12.67
N LEU A 416 -0.07 13.89 -13.75
CA LEU A 416 -0.25 13.14 -14.99
C LEU A 416 0.94 12.20 -15.18
N SER A 417 0.67 10.93 -15.47
CA SER A 417 1.73 9.92 -15.57
C SER A 417 1.53 8.96 -16.74
N LEU A 418 2.63 8.67 -17.42
CA LEU A 418 2.72 7.69 -18.51
C LEU A 418 3.79 6.66 -18.13
N GLN A 419 3.44 5.38 -18.17
CA GLN A 419 4.38 4.30 -17.89
C GLN A 419 4.37 3.26 -19.00
N LEU A 420 5.56 2.85 -19.43
CA LEU A 420 5.77 1.73 -20.34
C LEU A 420 6.49 0.62 -19.58
N ALA A 421 5.93 -0.58 -19.65
CA ALA A 421 6.41 -1.72 -18.90
C ALA A 421 6.58 -2.95 -19.79
N THR A 422 7.68 -3.66 -19.59
CA THR A 422 7.93 -4.97 -20.23
C THR A 422 8.38 -5.98 -19.19
N ARG A 423 8.10 -7.28 -19.41
CA ARG A 423 8.63 -8.36 -18.58
C ARG A 423 8.99 -9.60 -19.39
N PHE A 424 9.93 -10.38 -18.86
CA PHE A 424 10.33 -11.69 -19.35
C PHE A 424 10.31 -12.71 -18.22
N ARG A 425 10.19 -13.99 -18.57
CA ARG A 425 10.01 -15.11 -17.63
C ARG A 425 10.69 -16.38 -18.12
#